data_AF-A0A924UW06-F1
#
_entry.id   AF-A0A924UW06-F1
#
_cell.length_a   1.000
_cell.length_b   1.000
_cell.length_c   1.000
_cell.angle_alpha   90.00
_cell.angle_beta   90.00
_cell.angle_gamma   90.00
#
_symmetry.space_group_name_H-M   'P 1'
#
loop_
_entity.id
_entity.type
_entity.pdbx_description
1 polymer ?
#
loop_
_entity_poly.entity_id
_entity_poly.type
_entity_poly.pdbx_seq_one_letter_code
_entity_poly.pdbx_strand_id
1 'polypeptide(L)'
;IILKPSFVGGFRGTQEWISLAEKHKIGWWITSALESNIGLNAIAQWTYLQGNLMPQGLGTGGLYTNNFDCPLSVSEGQLWYKKEVERVFDFNLLK
;
A
#
# COMPACT_ATOMS: atom_id res chain seq x y z
N ILE A 1 14.21 -4.05 -7.48
CA ILE A 1 14.01 -2.63 -7.18
C ILE A 1 12.91 -2.46 -6.13
N ILE A 2 12.99 -1.40 -5.34
CA ILE A 2 11.99 -1.07 -4.31
C ILE A 2 11.10 0.03 -4.86
N LEU A 3 9.79 -0.18 -4.86
CA LEU A 3 8.84 0.76 -5.44
C LEU A 3 7.97 1.40 -4.36
N LYS A 4 7.98 2.73 -4.33
CA LYS A 4 7.13 3.55 -3.46
C LYS A 4 6.18 4.34 -4.36
N PRO A 5 4.90 3.93 -4.51
CA PRO A 5 4.01 4.53 -5.51
C PRO A 5 3.88 6.05 -5.42
N SER A 6 3.89 6.60 -4.20
CA SER A 6 3.87 8.03 -3.92
C SER A 6 5.08 8.81 -4.46
N PHE A 7 6.21 8.15 -4.78
CA PHE A 7 7.43 8.78 -5.30
C PHE A 7 7.68 8.57 -6.80
N VAL A 8 6.98 7.62 -7.43
CA VAL A 8 7.25 7.22 -8.82
C VAL A 8 6.06 7.46 -9.76
N GLY A 9 5.23 8.46 -9.46
CA GLY A 9 4.11 8.85 -10.33
C GLY A 9 2.83 8.02 -10.12
N GLY A 10 2.59 7.57 -8.88
CA GLY A 10 1.42 6.79 -8.51
C GLY A 10 1.44 5.38 -9.11
N PHE A 11 0.27 4.74 -9.16
CA PHE A 11 0.15 3.36 -9.64
C PHE A 11 0.59 3.20 -11.10
N ARG A 12 0.29 4.19 -11.95
CA ARG A 12 0.72 4.14 -13.36
C ARG A 12 2.23 4.13 -13.51
N GLY A 13 2.93 5.09 -12.90
CA GLY A 13 4.40 5.12 -12.99
C GLY A 13 5.04 3.93 -12.27
N THR A 14 4.42 3.44 -11.19
CA THR A 14 4.84 2.18 -10.55
C THR A 14 4.74 0.99 -11.51
N GLN A 15 3.64 0.88 -12.26
CA GLN A 15 3.45 -0.18 -13.26
C GLN A 15 4.50 -0.11 -14.37
N GLU A 16 4.85 1.09 -14.84
CA GLU A 16 5.90 1.28 -15.85
C GLU A 16 7.25 0.74 -15.34
N TRP A 17 7.60 1.01 -14.08
CA TRP A 17 8.80 0.44 -13.43
C TRP A 17 8.73 -1.07 -13.23
N ILE A 18 7.57 -1.63 -12.86
CA ILE A 18 7.37 -3.08 -12.77
C ILE A 18 7.63 -3.74 -14.12
N SER A 19 7.01 -3.23 -15.20
CA SER A 19 7.18 -3.78 -16.55
C SER A 19 8.62 -3.71 -17.04
N LEU A 20 9.35 -2.64 -16.71
CA LEU A 20 10.79 -2.56 -17.00
C LEU A 20 11.61 -3.56 -16.18
N ALA A 21 11.32 -3.70 -14.88
CA ALA A 21 12.02 -4.66 -14.03
C ALA A 21 11.81 -6.09 -14.54
N GLU A 22 10.58 -6.47 -14.89
CA GLU A 22 10.24 -7.79 -15.44
C GLU A 22 10.92 -8.05 -16.79
N LYS A 23 10.89 -7.07 -17.71
CA LYS A 23 11.61 -7.14 -19.00
C LYS A 23 13.09 -7.45 -18.82
N HIS A 24 13.71 -6.90 -17.78
CA HIS A 24 15.12 -7.08 -17.46
C HIS A 24 15.39 -8.20 -16.44
N LYS A 25 14.36 -8.99 -16.06
CA LYS A 25 14.44 -10.07 -15.07
C LYS A 25 14.97 -9.60 -13.70
N ILE A 26 14.63 -8.38 -13.31
CA ILE A 26 14.97 -7.78 -12.02
C ILE A 26 13.78 -7.96 -11.08
N GLY A 27 14.01 -8.58 -9.92
CA GLY A 27 12.97 -8.71 -8.89
C GLY A 27 12.55 -7.35 -8.35
N TRP A 28 11.31 -7.23 -7.89
CA TRP A 28 10.76 -6.00 -7.35
C TRP A 28 9.82 -6.27 -6.18
N TRP A 29 9.63 -5.29 -5.30
CA TRP A 29 8.56 -5.28 -4.31
C TRP A 29 8.13 -3.84 -4.03
N ILE A 30 6.91 -3.71 -3.52
CA ILE A 30 6.27 -2.44 -3.19
C ILE A 30 6.43 -2.17 -1.69
N THR A 31 6.65 -0.92 -1.35
CA THR A 31 6.68 -0.43 0.03
C THR A 31 5.83 0.82 0.17
N SER A 32 5.21 1.02 1.33
CA SER A 32 4.63 2.32 1.67
C SER A 32 5.72 3.36 1.97
N ALA A 33 5.34 4.62 1.99
CA ALA A 33 6.22 5.77 2.24
C ALA A 33 5.59 6.76 3.22
N LEU A 34 5.12 6.25 4.36
CA LEU A 34 4.50 7.05 5.43
C LEU A 34 3.19 7.74 4.99
N GLU A 35 2.42 7.14 4.09
CA GLU A 35 1.08 7.62 3.77
C GLU A 35 0.15 7.52 4.98
N SER A 36 -0.92 8.33 4.98
CA SER A 36 -2.07 8.10 5.85
C SER A 36 -2.71 6.74 5.54
N ASN A 37 -3.63 6.31 6.39
CA ASN A 37 -4.35 5.06 6.19
C ASN A 37 -5.16 5.04 4.89
N ILE A 38 -5.57 6.18 4.35
CA ILE A 38 -6.19 6.26 3.02
C ILE A 38 -5.19 5.80 1.95
N GLY A 39 -3.98 6.39 1.95
CA GLY A 39 -2.96 6.05 0.95
C GLY A 39 -2.45 4.61 1.12
N LEU A 40 -2.23 4.16 2.36
CA LEU A 40 -1.84 2.78 2.63
C LEU A 40 -2.91 1.78 2.16
N ASN A 41 -4.19 2.08 2.37
CA ASN A 41 -5.29 1.25 1.90
C ASN A 41 -5.30 1.12 0.38
N ALA A 42 -5.14 2.23 -0.34
CA ALA A 42 -5.06 2.22 -1.78
C ALA A 42 -3.84 1.41 -2.29
N ILE A 43 -2.65 1.61 -1.69
CA ILE A 43 -1.43 0.90 -2.06
C ILE A 43 -1.57 -0.60 -1.77
N ALA A 44 -2.14 -0.99 -0.63
CA ALA A 44 -2.31 -2.39 -0.25
C ALA A 44 -3.21 -3.15 -1.23
N GLN A 45 -4.37 -2.58 -1.57
CA GLN A 45 -5.29 -3.18 -2.52
C GLN A 45 -4.67 -3.29 -3.91
N TRP A 46 -4.00 -2.23 -4.39
CA TRP A 46 -3.35 -2.26 -5.70
C TRP A 46 -2.18 -3.26 -5.74
N THR A 47 -1.40 -3.35 -4.67
CA THR A 47 -0.29 -4.31 -4.52
C THR A 47 -0.78 -5.75 -4.60
N TYR A 48 -1.91 -6.07 -3.96
CA TYR A 48 -2.52 -7.41 -4.02
C TYR A 48 -2.83 -7.85 -5.46
N LEU A 49 -3.31 -6.92 -6.30
CA LEU A 49 -3.64 -7.21 -7.70
C LEU A 49 -2.43 -7.57 -8.56
N GLN A 50 -1.21 -7.24 -8.13
CA GLN A 50 0.00 -7.53 -8.90
C GLN A 50 0.46 -9.00 -8.80
N GLY A 51 -0.10 -9.79 -7.88
CA GLY A 51 0.17 -11.23 -7.77
C GLY A 51 1.63 -11.58 -7.45
N ASN A 52 2.42 -10.64 -6.93
CA ASN A 52 3.82 -10.87 -6.58
C ASN A 52 3.93 -11.58 -5.22
N LEU A 53 4.50 -12.79 -5.23
CA LEU A 53 4.63 -13.65 -4.05
C LEU A 53 5.70 -13.20 -3.04
N MET A 54 6.58 -12.27 -3.42
CA MET A 54 7.56 -11.70 -2.49
C MET A 54 6.85 -10.94 -1.36
N PRO A 55 7.37 -10.98 -0.12
CA PRO A 55 6.89 -10.12 0.95
C PRO A 55 6.97 -8.63 0.57
N GLN A 56 5.91 -7.89 0.87
CA GLN A 56 5.79 -6.47 0.54
C GLN A 56 6.01 -5.62 1.80
N GLY A 57 6.62 -4.43 1.66
CA GLY A 57 6.91 -3.55 2.80
C GLY A 57 5.78 -2.58 3.09
N LEU A 58 4.60 -3.12 3.41
CA LEU A 58 3.40 -2.35 3.75
C LEU A 58 3.20 -2.34 5.28
N GLY A 59 2.62 -1.27 5.84
CA GLY A 59 2.23 -1.24 7.26
C GLY A 59 2.51 0.04 8.03
N THR A 60 2.97 1.12 7.39
CA THR A 60 3.31 2.38 8.07
C THR A 60 2.11 3.15 8.65
N GLY A 61 0.88 2.71 8.38
CA GLY A 61 -0.34 3.38 8.83
C GLY A 61 -0.53 3.43 10.35
N GLY A 62 0.14 2.54 11.10
CA GLY A 62 0.09 2.52 12.57
C GLY A 62 1.00 3.56 13.26
N LEU A 63 1.73 4.40 12.51
CA LEU A 63 2.70 5.33 13.08
C LEU A 63 2.10 6.67 13.55
N TYR A 64 0.90 7.02 13.08
CA TYR A 64 0.27 8.31 13.36
C TYR A 64 -0.81 8.20 14.45
N THR A 65 -0.79 9.11 15.42
CA THR A 65 -1.81 9.20 16.49
C THR A 65 -3.12 9.86 16.03
N ASN A 66 -3.09 10.52 14.87
CA ASN A 66 -4.20 11.24 14.25
C ASN A 66 -4.49 10.72 12.83
N ASN A 67 -4.40 9.40 12.63
CA ASN A 67 -4.67 8.79 11.34
C ASN A 67 -6.17 8.59 11.08
N PHE A 68 -6.52 8.41 9.80
CA PHE A 68 -7.87 7.98 9.43
C PHE A 68 -8.14 6.56 9.91
N ASP A 69 -9.37 6.28 10.33
CA ASP A 69 -9.81 4.90 10.51
C ASP A 69 -9.74 4.12 9.20
N CYS A 70 -9.46 2.82 9.29
CA CYS A 70 -9.22 2.01 8.11
C CYS A 70 -9.54 0.53 8.34
N PRO A 71 -10.12 -0.17 7.36
CA PRO A 71 -10.39 -1.61 7.44
C PRO A 71 -9.13 -2.47 7.19
N LEU A 72 -7.93 -1.95 7.51
CA LEU A 72 -6.68 -2.70 7.42
C LEU A 72 -6.22 -3.20 8.78
N SER A 73 -5.77 -4.44 8.85
CA SER A 73 -5.22 -5.05 10.06
C SER A 73 -3.99 -5.87 9.73
N VAL A 74 -2.94 -5.74 10.53
CA VAL A 74 -1.77 -6.63 10.45
C VAL A 74 -2.02 -7.81 11.38
N SER A 75 -1.84 -9.03 10.87
CA SER A 75 -1.89 -10.27 11.66
C SER A 75 -0.95 -11.28 11.03
N GLU A 76 -0.13 -11.95 11.84
CA GLU A 76 0.80 -13.00 11.39
C GLU A 76 1.73 -12.56 10.25
N GLY A 77 2.20 -11.30 10.30
CA GLY A 77 3.08 -10.75 9.27
C GLY A 77 2.39 -10.43 7.94
N GLN A 78 1.06 -10.53 7.87
CA GLN A 78 0.25 -10.23 6.68
C GLN A 78 -0.67 -9.05 6.93
N LEU A 79 -0.98 -8.32 5.84
CA LEU A 79 -1.91 -7.20 5.85
C LEU A 79 -3.28 -7.65 5.31
N TRP A 80 -4.30 -7.52 6.14
CA TRP A 80 -5.66 -8.00 5.86
C TRP A 80 -6.63 -6.85 5.66
N TYR A 81 -7.55 -7.01 4.70
CA TYR A 81 -8.73 -6.17 4.58
C TYR A 81 -9.90 -6.79 5.37
N LYS A 82 -10.31 -6.17 6.47
CA LYS A 82 -11.39 -6.66 7.35
C LYS A 82 -12.73 -6.09 6.91
N LYS A 83 -13.55 -6.91 6.24
CA LYS A 83 -14.88 -6.52 5.75
C LYS A 83 -15.90 -6.29 6.85
N GLU A 84 -15.77 -6.95 8.01
CA GLU A 84 -16.74 -6.82 9.10
C GLU A 84 -16.62 -5.48 9.85
N VAL A 85 -15.58 -4.70 9.57
CA VAL A 85 -15.33 -3.41 10.20
C VAL A 85 -15.77 -2.32 9.24
N GLU A 86 -16.98 -1.79 9.41
CA GLU A 86 -17.44 -0.55 8.75
C GLU A 86 -16.68 0.66 9.32
N ARG A 87 -15.37 0.71 9.11
CA ARG A 87 -14.56 1.91 9.33
C ARG A 87 -14.55 2.71 8.03
N VAL A 88 -15.54 3.59 7.91
CA VAL A 88 -15.56 4.59 6.84
C VAL A 88 -14.48 5.62 7.14
N PHE A 89 -13.72 6.02 6.12
CA PHE A 89 -12.78 7.12 6.25
C PHE A 89 -13.53 8.40 6.64
N ASP A 90 -13.25 8.96 7.82
CA ASP A 90 -13.81 10.25 8.22
C ASP A 90 -13.09 11.38 7.48
N PHE A 91 -13.64 11.80 6.35
CA PHE A 91 -13.08 12.89 5.55
C PHE A 91 -13.23 14.28 6.21
N ASN A 92 -13.97 14.42 7.31
CA ASN A 92 -14.00 15.68 8.07
C ASN A 92 -12.64 16.02 8.71
N LEU A 93 -11.69 15.07 8.71
CA LEU A 93 -10.32 15.28 9.15
C LEU A 93 -9.46 16.05 8.12
N LEU A 94 -9.93 16.26 6.88
CA LEU A 94 -9.20 16.98 5.82
C LEU A 94 -9.29 18.52 5.91
N LYS A 95 -9.52 19.09 7.09
CA LYS A 95 -9.72 20.54 7.26
C LYS A 95 -8.57 21.39 6.72
#